data_AF-A0A290ZBJ8-F1
#
_entry.id   AF-A0A290ZBJ8-F1
#
_cell.length_a   1.000
_cell.length_b   1.000
_cell.length_c   1.000
_cell.angle_alpha   90.00
_cell.angle_beta   90.00
_cell.angle_gamma   90.00
#
_symmetry.space_group_name_H-M   'P 1'
#
loop_
_entity.id
_entity.type
_entity.pdbx_description
1 polymer ?
#
loop_
_entity_poly.entity_id
_entity_poly.type
_entity_poly.pdbx_seq_one_letter_code
_entity_poly.pdbx_strand_id
1 'polypeptide(L)'
;MVLTLHVLDGVAVVRADRPLECELGPLLEVLPVVASRGAGVLHGCFLPASGPREVALAPRRQVAAQRALLVRVCASLTASGIPLIAAVDGHAGGSGWELASACGSRVLAEEAVVVGLTGGRVLHGRALDARAALRTGLVDRVAPAWRVVLDAIELAAERRRLPTPSRACRTTA
;
A
#
# COMPACT_ATOMS: atom_id res chain seq x y z
N MET A 1 -12.30 0.51 -13.64
CA MET A 1 -11.51 -0.45 -12.83
C MET A 1 -12.44 -1.36 -12.04
N VAL A 2 -12.07 -2.62 -11.76
CA VAL A 2 -12.83 -3.49 -10.86
C VAL A 2 -12.05 -3.65 -9.55
N LEU A 3 -12.71 -3.31 -8.43
CA LEU A 3 -12.26 -3.72 -7.10
C LEU A 3 -13.09 -4.91 -6.67
N THR A 4 -12.40 -5.97 -6.27
CA THR A 4 -13.03 -7.12 -5.63
C THR A 4 -12.74 -7.07 -4.13
N LEU A 5 -13.79 -7.31 -3.35
CA LEU A 5 -13.70 -7.42 -1.90
C LEU A 5 -14.10 -8.85 -1.51
N HIS A 6 -13.17 -9.56 -0.89
CA HIS A 6 -13.40 -10.88 -0.32
C HIS A 6 -13.17 -10.85 1.18
N VAL A 7 -13.81 -11.74 1.93
CA VAL A 7 -13.54 -11.91 3.36
C VAL A 7 -12.99 -13.32 3.56
N LEU A 8 -11.77 -13.41 4.06
CA LEU A 8 -11.06 -14.66 4.34
C LEU A 8 -10.62 -14.64 5.80
N ASP A 9 -11.01 -15.65 6.59
CA ASP A 9 -10.71 -15.73 8.03
C ASP A 9 -11.05 -14.46 8.83
N GLY A 10 -12.12 -13.77 8.41
CA GLY A 10 -12.55 -12.51 9.02
C GLY A 10 -11.68 -11.29 8.70
N VAL A 11 -10.73 -11.41 7.77
CA VAL A 11 -9.91 -10.32 7.19
C VAL A 11 -10.52 -9.90 5.85
N ALA A 12 -10.70 -8.60 5.65
CA ALA A 12 -11.18 -8.06 4.38
C ALA A 12 -10.04 -7.91 3.37
N VAL A 13 -10.11 -8.61 2.25
CA VAL A 13 -9.10 -8.55 1.17
C VAL A 13 -9.67 -7.74 0.02
N VAL A 14 -9.06 -6.58 -0.24
CA VAL A 14 -9.35 -5.71 -1.39
C VAL A 14 -8.32 -5.99 -2.46
N ARG A 15 -8.78 -6.43 -3.63
CA ARG A 15 -7.94 -6.64 -4.81
C ARG A 15 -8.35 -5.69 -5.92
N ALA A 16 -7.34 -5.05 -6.51
CA ALA A 16 -7.47 -4.31 -7.76
C ALA A 16 -6.88 -5.15 -8.91
N ASP A 17 -7.62 -5.31 -10.00
CA ASP A 17 -7.16 -6.12 -11.15
C ASP A 17 -6.24 -5.36 -12.12
N ARG A 18 -6.02 -4.08 -11.88
CA ARG A 18 -5.05 -3.23 -12.62
C ARG A 18 -4.53 -2.11 -11.70
N PRO A 19 -3.37 -1.50 -12.00
CA PRO A 19 -2.87 -0.33 -11.28
C PRO A 19 -3.94 0.77 -11.16
N LEU A 20 -4.01 1.40 -9.98
CA LEU A 20 -5.01 2.42 -9.61
C LEU A 20 -4.74 3.76 -10.33
N GLU A 21 -4.90 3.79 -11.65
CA GLU A 21 -4.89 5.02 -12.45
C GLU A 21 -6.18 5.82 -12.22
N CYS A 22 -6.07 7.01 -11.60
CA CYS A 22 -7.15 8.00 -11.43
C CYS A 22 -8.44 7.56 -10.70
N GLU A 23 -8.66 6.26 -10.53
CA GLU A 23 -9.85 5.66 -9.93
C GLU A 23 -9.53 5.12 -8.55
N LEU A 24 -8.77 5.87 -7.74
CA LEU A 24 -8.64 5.57 -6.32
C LEU A 24 -9.96 5.83 -5.55
N GLY A 25 -10.94 6.49 -6.18
CA GLY A 25 -12.26 6.80 -5.61
C GLY A 25 -12.98 5.57 -5.04
N PRO A 26 -13.17 4.48 -5.82
CA PRO A 26 -13.71 3.22 -5.33
C PRO A 26 -13.05 2.67 -4.05
N LEU A 27 -11.75 2.91 -3.82
CA LEU A 27 -11.10 2.47 -2.60
C LEU A 27 -11.66 3.21 -1.38
N LEU A 28 -12.00 4.50 -1.50
CA LEU A 28 -12.64 5.26 -0.42
C LEU A 28 -14.02 4.71 -0.04
N GLU A 29 -14.75 4.14 -1.01
CA GLU A 29 -16.07 3.55 -0.79
C GLU A 29 -15.98 2.19 -0.10
N VAL A 30 -14.93 1.41 -0.42
CA VAL A 30 -14.71 0.07 0.15
C VAL A 30 -14.09 0.14 1.55
N LEU A 31 -13.32 1.19 1.86
CA LEU A 31 -12.60 1.31 3.14
C LEU A 31 -13.48 1.23 4.40
N PRO A 32 -14.66 1.86 4.48
CA PRO A 32 -15.58 1.69 5.61
C PRO A 32 -16.00 0.22 5.81
N VAL A 33 -16.20 -0.52 4.72
CA VAL A 33 -16.53 -1.96 4.78
C VAL A 33 -15.36 -2.76 5.32
N VAL A 34 -14.14 -2.46 4.87
CA VAL A 34 -12.90 -3.08 5.38
C VAL A 34 -12.71 -2.76 6.87
N ALA A 35 -12.92 -1.51 7.28
CA ALA A 35 -12.84 -1.07 8.68
C ALA A 35 -13.83 -1.83 9.57
N SER A 36 -15.05 -2.09 9.10
CA SER A 36 -16.07 -2.86 9.83
C SER A 36 -15.63 -4.31 10.16
N ARG A 37 -14.67 -4.87 9.41
CA ARG A 37 -14.12 -6.22 9.66
C ARG A 37 -13.00 -6.25 10.69
N GLY A 38 -12.43 -5.09 11.04
CA GLY A 38 -11.40 -4.97 12.06
C GLY A 38 -9.98 -5.30 11.60
N ALA A 39 -9.78 -5.74 10.35
CA ALA A 39 -8.47 -5.92 9.70
C ALA A 39 -8.65 -6.07 8.18
N GLY A 40 -7.64 -5.69 7.40
CA GLY A 40 -7.70 -5.82 5.95
C GLY A 40 -6.36 -5.96 5.24
N VAL A 41 -6.46 -6.36 3.98
CA VAL A 41 -5.35 -6.50 3.03
C VAL A 41 -5.70 -5.72 1.76
N LEU A 42 -4.74 -4.99 1.23
CA LEU A 42 -4.81 -4.34 -0.08
C LEU A 42 -3.84 -5.03 -1.04
N HIS A 43 -4.29 -5.40 -2.23
CA HIS A 43 -3.54 -6.17 -3.21
C HIS A 43 -3.72 -5.65 -4.65
N GLY A 44 -2.67 -5.75 -5.47
CA GLY A 44 -2.73 -5.54 -6.93
C GLY A 44 -2.54 -4.12 -7.46
N CYS A 45 -2.27 -3.13 -6.60
CA CYS A 45 -2.35 -1.72 -6.99
C CYS A 45 -1.10 -0.86 -6.72
N PHE A 46 0.07 -1.50 -6.57
CA PHE A 46 1.29 -0.83 -6.09
C PHE A 46 2.26 -0.37 -7.19
N LEU A 47 1.95 -0.65 -8.45
CA LEU A 47 2.67 -0.08 -9.58
C LEU A 47 2.23 1.36 -9.84
N PRO A 48 3.14 2.26 -10.22
CA PRO A 48 2.77 3.61 -10.59
C PRO A 48 1.83 3.59 -11.80
N ALA A 49 0.72 4.28 -11.64
CA ALA A 49 -0.32 4.50 -12.62
C ALA A 49 0.16 5.26 -13.88
N SER A 50 1.26 6.00 -13.79
CA SER A 50 1.78 6.75 -14.94
C SER A 50 3.28 6.84 -14.83
N GLY A 51 3.96 6.64 -15.96
CA GLY A 51 5.38 6.86 -16.08
C GLY A 51 5.74 8.35 -15.98
N PRO A 52 7.00 8.68 -15.66
CA PRO A 52 7.44 10.08 -15.54
C PRO A 52 7.15 10.94 -16.78
N ARG A 53 7.23 10.34 -17.97
CA ARG A 53 6.94 11.04 -19.25
C ARG A 53 5.47 11.42 -19.37
N GLU A 54 4.56 10.52 -19.04
CA GLU A 54 3.11 10.77 -19.11
C GLU A 54 2.71 11.88 -18.13
N VAL A 55 3.25 11.84 -16.90
CA VAL A 55 3.02 12.89 -15.90
C VAL A 55 3.58 14.24 -16.38
N ALA A 56 4.76 14.26 -17.01
CA ALA A 56 5.39 15.48 -17.50
C ALA A 56 4.61 16.14 -18.65
N LEU A 57 3.94 15.35 -19.48
CA LEU A 57 3.16 15.82 -20.62
C LEU A 57 1.68 16.09 -20.28
N ALA A 58 1.19 15.62 -19.13
CA ALA A 58 -0.19 15.77 -18.72
C ALA A 58 -0.55 17.22 -18.33
N PRO A 59 -1.82 17.65 -18.52
CA PRO A 59 -2.28 18.95 -18.05
C PRO A 59 -2.11 19.09 -16.54
N ARG A 60 -1.58 20.24 -16.07
CA ARG A 60 -1.33 20.51 -14.63
C ARG A 60 -2.56 20.26 -13.74
N ARG A 61 -3.77 20.62 -14.22
CA ARG A 61 -5.03 20.39 -13.51
C ARG A 61 -5.30 18.90 -13.25
N GLN A 62 -4.94 18.03 -14.20
CA GLN A 62 -5.14 16.59 -14.11
C GLN A 62 -4.15 15.99 -13.10
N VAL A 63 -2.87 16.37 -13.19
CA VAL A 63 -1.84 15.95 -12.23
C VAL A 63 -2.20 16.39 -10.80
N ALA A 64 -2.68 17.63 -10.64
CA ALA A 64 -3.13 18.14 -9.35
C ALA A 64 -4.32 17.36 -8.79
N ALA A 65 -5.32 17.03 -9.62
CA ALA A 65 -6.47 16.23 -9.22
C ALA A 65 -6.09 14.80 -8.81
N GLN A 66 -5.23 14.13 -9.58
CA GLN A 66 -4.69 12.81 -9.26
C GLN A 66 -3.95 12.82 -7.92
N ARG A 67 -3.07 13.81 -7.71
CA ARG A 67 -2.33 13.97 -6.46
C ARG A 67 -3.27 14.21 -5.28
N ALA A 68 -4.26 15.08 -5.42
CA ALA A 68 -5.23 15.37 -4.36
C ALA A 68 -6.02 14.11 -3.96
N LEU A 69 -6.42 13.29 -4.93
CA LEU A 69 -7.10 12.02 -4.66
C LEU A 69 -6.18 11.02 -3.96
N LEU A 70 -4.93 10.87 -4.40
CA LEU A 70 -3.94 10.00 -3.77
C LEU A 70 -3.71 10.39 -2.30
N VAL A 71 -3.50 11.67 -2.02
CA VAL A 71 -3.33 12.19 -0.66
C VAL A 71 -4.54 11.86 0.20
N ARG A 72 -5.76 12.07 -0.32
CA ARG A 72 -7.00 11.75 0.40
C ARG A 72 -7.11 10.26 0.73
N VAL A 73 -6.80 9.39 -0.23
CA VAL A 73 -6.85 7.94 -0.03
C VAL A 73 -5.81 7.50 0.99
N CYS A 74 -4.57 7.96 0.88
CA CYS A 74 -3.51 7.64 1.85
C CYS A 74 -3.86 8.12 3.27
N ALA A 75 -4.47 9.30 3.39
CA ALA A 75 -4.98 9.80 4.66
C ALA A 75 -6.07 8.88 5.24
N SER A 76 -7.02 8.42 4.42
CA SER A 76 -8.07 7.49 4.84
C SER A 76 -7.51 6.12 5.26
N LEU A 77 -6.56 5.56 4.52
CA LEU A 77 -5.88 4.30 4.89
C LEU A 77 -5.20 4.43 6.25
N THR A 78 -4.44 5.52 6.44
CA THR A 78 -3.72 5.82 7.68
C THR A 78 -4.68 6.04 8.86
N ALA A 79 -5.85 6.61 8.60
CA ALA A 79 -6.86 6.93 9.60
C ALA A 79 -7.78 5.75 9.95
N SER A 80 -7.76 4.66 9.17
CA SER A 80 -8.69 3.52 9.26
C SER A 80 -8.77 2.86 10.65
N GLY A 81 -7.71 2.95 11.46
CA GLY A 81 -7.70 2.48 12.85
C GLY A 81 -7.66 0.95 12.98
N ILE A 82 -7.57 0.22 11.87
CA ILE A 82 -7.45 -1.23 11.82
C ILE A 82 -6.09 -1.64 11.25
N PRO A 83 -5.59 -2.85 11.52
CA PRO A 83 -4.45 -3.40 10.82
C PRO A 83 -4.76 -3.53 9.33
N LEU A 84 -4.09 -2.72 8.53
CA LEU A 84 -4.20 -2.73 7.07
C LEU A 84 -2.85 -3.08 6.48
N ILE A 85 -2.79 -4.17 5.72
CA ILE A 85 -1.55 -4.73 5.16
C ILE A 85 -1.53 -4.55 3.65
N ALA A 86 -0.44 -4.02 3.11
CA ALA A 86 -0.19 -4.01 1.68
C ALA A 86 0.47 -5.34 1.25
N ALA A 87 -0.20 -6.09 0.39
CA ALA A 87 0.27 -7.34 -0.20
C ALA A 87 0.88 -7.06 -1.58
N VAL A 88 2.20 -6.91 -1.64
CA VAL A 88 2.92 -6.47 -2.84
C VAL A 88 3.57 -7.68 -3.52
N ASP A 89 2.85 -8.34 -4.43
CA ASP A 89 3.29 -9.55 -5.14
C ASP A 89 4.15 -9.28 -6.38
N GLY A 90 4.43 -8.01 -6.65
CA GLY A 90 5.25 -7.55 -7.77
C GLY A 90 5.99 -6.26 -7.41
N HIS A 91 6.39 -5.48 -8.41
CA HIS A 91 7.17 -4.27 -8.15
C HIS A 91 6.27 -3.15 -7.59
N ALA A 92 6.85 -2.25 -6.80
CA ALA A 92 6.14 -1.07 -6.32
C ALA A 92 6.97 0.21 -6.48
N GLY A 93 6.32 1.31 -6.84
CA GLY A 93 7.03 2.58 -7.01
C GLY A 93 6.11 3.78 -7.13
N GLY A 94 6.68 4.96 -6.89
CA GLY A 94 5.95 6.23 -6.97
C GLY A 94 4.69 6.23 -6.10
N SER A 95 3.55 6.62 -6.67
CA SER A 95 2.26 6.67 -5.98
C SER A 95 1.78 5.31 -5.45
N GLY A 96 2.17 4.21 -6.08
CA GLY A 96 1.84 2.88 -5.59
C GLY A 96 2.63 2.50 -4.33
N TRP A 97 3.90 2.93 -4.23
CA TRP A 97 4.65 2.79 -2.97
C TRP A 97 4.14 3.73 -1.88
N GLU A 98 3.67 4.93 -2.23
CA GLU A 98 3.00 5.85 -1.31
C GLU A 98 1.75 5.19 -0.70
N LEU A 99 0.94 4.51 -1.52
CA LEU A 99 -0.23 3.74 -1.08
C LEU A 99 0.14 2.56 -0.17
N ALA A 100 1.18 1.81 -0.52
CA ALA A 100 1.69 0.70 0.31
C ALA A 100 2.23 1.20 1.67
N SER A 101 2.84 2.39 1.68
CA SER A 101 3.39 3.02 2.89
C SER A 101 2.32 3.61 3.79
N ALA A 102 1.18 4.02 3.22
CA ALA A 102 0.01 4.46 3.97
C ALA A 102 -0.73 3.30 4.66
N CYS A 103 -0.53 2.06 4.20
CA CYS A 103 -0.90 0.87 4.96
C CYS A 103 0.01 0.75 6.18
N GLY A 104 -0.53 0.23 7.28
CA GLY A 104 0.24 0.09 8.52
C GLY A 104 1.47 -0.80 8.34
N SER A 105 1.42 -1.73 7.38
CA SER A 105 2.44 -2.77 7.21
C SER A 105 2.42 -3.38 5.82
N ARG A 106 3.48 -4.09 5.44
CA ARG A 106 3.73 -4.57 4.08
C ARG A 106 4.32 -5.99 4.06
N VAL A 107 3.80 -6.81 3.14
CA VAL A 107 4.40 -8.09 2.71
C VAL A 107 4.82 -7.94 1.26
N LEU A 108 6.04 -8.33 0.92
CA LEU A 108 6.64 -8.10 -0.39
C LEU A 108 7.10 -9.43 -1.03
N ALA A 109 6.91 -9.58 -2.34
CA ALA A 109 7.43 -10.73 -3.08
C ALA A 109 8.97 -10.76 -3.06
N GLU A 110 9.57 -11.95 -3.00
CA GLU A 110 11.04 -12.14 -3.01
C GLU A 110 11.72 -11.49 -4.22
N GLU A 111 11.06 -11.55 -5.39
CA GLU A 111 11.57 -11.03 -6.66
C GLU A 111 11.22 -9.55 -6.87
N ALA A 112 10.44 -8.95 -5.97
CA ALA A 112 9.98 -7.58 -6.13
C ALA A 112 11.08 -6.56 -5.83
N VAL A 113 11.02 -5.46 -6.58
CA VAL A 113 11.80 -4.26 -6.33
C VAL A 113 10.85 -3.13 -5.95
N VAL A 114 11.21 -2.41 -4.89
CA VAL A 114 10.52 -1.19 -4.48
C VAL A 114 11.38 0.02 -4.81
N VAL A 115 10.77 1.03 -5.43
CA VAL A 115 11.44 2.28 -5.80
C VAL A 115 10.80 3.41 -5.01
N GLY A 116 11.49 3.83 -3.95
CA GLY A 116 11.10 4.93 -3.08
C GLY A 116 12.08 6.09 -3.16
N LEU A 117 11.60 7.28 -2.79
CA LEU A 117 12.46 8.43 -2.51
C LEU A 117 12.84 8.37 -1.03
N THR A 118 14.15 8.29 -0.74
CA THR A 118 14.69 8.25 0.63
C THR A 118 15.69 9.38 0.84
N GLY A 119 15.59 10.13 1.94
CA GLY A 119 16.56 11.17 2.30
C GLY A 119 15.94 12.36 3.02
N GLY A 120 16.80 13.22 3.56
CA GLY A 120 16.42 14.49 4.20
C GLY A 120 16.35 15.64 3.19
N ARG A 121 17.41 16.46 3.13
CA ARG A 121 17.50 17.61 2.20
C ARG A 121 17.64 17.22 0.72
N VAL A 122 18.16 16.02 0.43
CA VAL A 122 18.31 15.47 -0.93
C VAL A 122 17.62 14.11 -0.96
N LEU A 123 16.69 13.93 -1.89
CA LEU A 123 15.97 12.69 -2.08
C LEU A 123 16.78 11.77 -3.01
N HIS A 124 17.22 10.63 -2.49
CA HIS A 124 17.80 9.55 -3.28
C HIS A 124 16.68 8.62 -3.73
N GLY A 125 16.46 8.53 -5.05
CA GLY A 125 15.67 7.45 -5.63
C GLY A 125 16.53 6.20 -5.72
N ARG A 126 16.33 5.24 -4.81
CA ARG A 126 17.02 3.95 -4.86
C ARG A 126 16.01 2.83 -5.05
N ALA A 127 16.34 1.91 -5.96
CA ALA A 127 15.69 0.62 -6.05
C ALA A 127 16.20 -0.26 -4.89
N LEU A 128 15.27 -0.89 -4.18
CA LEU A 128 15.57 -1.88 -3.15
C LEU A 128 14.94 -3.20 -3.52
N ASP A 129 15.75 -4.25 -3.54
CA ASP A 129 15.23 -5.62 -3.57
C ASP A 129 14.49 -5.96 -2.26
N ALA A 130 13.73 -7.04 -2.28
CA ALA A 130 12.92 -7.45 -1.15
C ALA A 130 13.73 -7.67 0.14
N ARG A 131 14.94 -8.25 0.03
CA ARG A 131 15.80 -8.48 1.19
C ARG A 131 16.31 -7.17 1.79
N ALA A 132 16.67 -6.21 0.94
CA ALA A 132 17.11 -4.88 1.36
C ALA A 132 15.96 -4.10 2.01
N ALA A 133 14.77 -4.15 1.43
CA ALA A 133 13.57 -3.53 2.00
C ALA A 133 13.23 -4.12 3.38
N LEU A 134 13.35 -5.44 3.55
CA LEU A 134 13.15 -6.10 4.84
C LEU A 134 14.18 -5.65 5.88
N ARG A 135 15.48 -5.63 5.52
CA ARG A 135 16.55 -5.20 6.43
C ARG A 135 16.39 -3.77 6.92
N THR A 136 15.84 -2.88 6.10
CA THR A 136 15.60 -1.48 6.50
C THR A 136 14.28 -1.27 7.23
N GLY A 137 13.47 -2.31 7.43
CA GLY A 137 12.13 -2.20 8.00
C GLY A 137 11.11 -1.51 7.07
N LEU A 138 11.43 -1.36 5.78
CA LEU A 138 10.48 -0.83 4.80
C LEU A 138 9.37 -1.84 4.52
N VAL A 139 9.60 -3.12 4.73
CA VAL A 139 8.57 -4.17 4.70
C VAL A 139 8.70 -5.05 5.94
N ASP A 140 7.59 -5.66 6.34
CA ASP A 140 7.52 -6.49 7.55
C ASP A 140 7.81 -7.95 7.26
N ARG A 141 7.45 -8.41 6.05
CA ARG A 141 7.69 -9.78 5.59
C ARG A 141 8.08 -9.82 4.12
N VAL A 142 8.82 -10.86 3.76
CA VAL A 142 9.12 -11.23 2.38
C VAL A 142 8.66 -12.68 2.17
N ALA A 143 7.99 -12.94 1.05
CA ALA A 143 7.44 -14.25 0.72
C ALA A 143 7.53 -14.50 -0.79
N PRO A 144 7.47 -15.77 -1.26
CA PRO A 144 7.27 -16.04 -2.69
C PRO A 144 6.02 -15.33 -3.21
N ALA A 145 6.03 -14.84 -4.45
CA ALA A 145 4.95 -14.02 -5.01
C ALA A 145 3.53 -14.63 -4.84
N TRP A 146 3.41 -15.95 -5.07
CA TRP A 146 2.14 -16.69 -4.92
C TRP A 146 1.59 -16.71 -3.48
N ARG A 147 2.44 -16.47 -2.48
CA ARG A 147 2.12 -16.56 -1.06
C ARG A 147 1.90 -15.18 -0.41
N VAL A 148 2.27 -14.10 -1.08
CA VAL A 148 2.23 -12.74 -0.51
C VAL A 148 0.86 -12.36 0.07
N VAL A 149 -0.24 -12.71 -0.59
CA VAL A 149 -1.59 -12.43 -0.09
C VAL A 149 -1.90 -13.25 1.16
N LEU A 150 -1.49 -14.53 1.19
CA LEU A 150 -1.70 -15.40 2.35
C LEU A 150 -0.94 -14.88 3.57
N ASP A 151 0.35 -14.57 3.40
CA ASP A 151 1.18 -14.02 4.47
C ASP A 151 0.66 -12.65 4.96
N ALA A 152 0.07 -11.85 4.08
CA ALA A 152 -0.57 -10.60 4.45
C ALA A 152 -1.85 -10.81 5.28
N ILE A 153 -2.65 -11.83 4.97
CA ILE A 153 -3.84 -12.21 5.76
C ILE A 153 -3.41 -12.68 7.15
N GLU A 154 -2.41 -13.57 7.24
CA GLU A 154 -1.84 -14.04 8.50
C GLU A 154 -1.35 -12.85 9.34
N LEU A 155 -0.58 -11.94 8.74
CA LEU A 155 -0.06 -10.77 9.40
C LEU A 155 -1.15 -9.79 9.85
N ALA A 156 -2.23 -9.64 9.07
CA ALA A 156 -3.39 -8.84 9.45
C ALA A 156 -4.11 -9.45 10.68
N ALA A 157 -4.27 -10.77 10.69
CA ALA A 157 -4.90 -11.51 11.78
C ALA A 157 -4.08 -11.46 13.07
N GLU A 158 -2.76 -11.56 12.99
CA GLU A 158 -1.85 -11.38 14.13
C GLU A 158 -1.99 -9.98 14.73
N ARG A 159 -1.93 -8.95 13.88
CA ARG A 159 -2.01 -7.56 14.34
C ARG A 159 -3.37 -7.19 14.90
N ARG A 160 -4.45 -7.83 14.44
CA ARG A 160 -5.80 -7.65 14.99
C ARG A 160 -5.89 -8.02 16.47
N ARG A 161 -5.04 -8.92 16.95
CA ARG A 161 -5.01 -9.37 18.35
C ARG A 161 -4.20 -8.46 19.27
N LEU A 162 -3.36 -7.59 18.71
CA LEU A 162 -2.56 -6.65 19.48
C LEU A 162 -3.41 -5.44 19.90
N PRO A 163 -3.19 -4.86 21.09
CA PRO A 163 -3.76 -3.57 21.43
C PRO A 163 -3.35 -2.57 20.34
N THR A 164 -4.30 -1.86 19.75
CA THR A 164 -3.99 -0.81 18.76
C THR A 164 -2.94 0.12 19.36
N PRO A 165 -1.70 0.18 18.83
CA PRO A 165 -0.73 1.13 19.34
C PRO A 165 -1.34 2.52 19.18
N SER A 166 -1.29 3.31 20.26
CA SER A 166 -1.72 4.71 20.19
C SER A 166 -0.97 5.36 19.03
N ARG A 167 -1.67 6.19 18.24
CA ARG A 167 -1.12 6.87 17.04
C ARG A 167 0.20 7.62 17.30
N ALA A 168 0.56 7.83 18.56
CA ALA A 168 1.79 8.43 19.07
C ALA A 168 3.06 7.57 18.89
N CYS A 169 2.94 6.25 18.72
CA CYS A 169 4.10 5.35 18.60
C CYS A 169 4.33 4.93 17.15
N ARG A 170 4.43 5.90 16.24
CA ARG A 170 5.09 5.71 14.95
C ARG A 170 6.40 6.46 15.04
N THR A 171 7.50 5.74 15.20
CA THR A 171 8.84 6.29 15.14
C THR A 171 9.00 6.90 13.74
N THR A 172 8.89 8.22 13.65
CA THR A 172 9.44 8.98 12.52
C THR A 172 10.94 8.82 12.58
N ALA A 173 11.47 7.93 11.74
CA ALA A 173 12.89 7.89 11.37
C ALA A 173 13.02 8.39 9.93
#